data_AF-H9BJS6-F1
#
_entry.id   AF-H9BJS6-F1
#
_cell.length_a   1.000
_cell.length_b   1.000
_cell.length_c   1.000
_cell.angle_alpha   90.00
_cell.angle_beta   90.00
_cell.angle_gamma   90.00
#
_symmetry.space_group_name_H-M   'P 1'
#
loop_
_entity.id
_entity.type
_entity.pdbx_description
1 polymer ?
#
loop_
_entity_poly.entity_id
_entity_poly.type
_entity_poly.pdbx_seq_one_letter_code
_entity_poly.pdbx_strand_id
1 'polypeptide(L)'
;YKYPGWYDKYGAWWENYSRLAVPNGHNPIIFEDVDYVYPARCWTCMVPCLVREDMVMAEVDGVHRTYCHEVCRWTDVEAFRPQYQGRET
;
A
#
# COMPACT_ATOMS: atom_id res chain seq x y z
N TYR A 1 6.31 -23.10 -9.95
CA TYR A 1 5.04 -22.74 -9.30
C TYR A 1 5.26 -22.64 -7.79
N LYS A 2 5.55 -21.43 -7.28
CA LYS A 2 5.83 -21.21 -5.84
C LYS A 2 4.65 -20.60 -5.09
N TYR A 3 3.77 -19.92 -5.83
CA TYR A 3 2.59 -19.24 -5.31
C TYR A 3 1.38 -19.64 -6.16
N PRO A 4 0.65 -20.70 -5.75
CA PRO A 4 -0.58 -21.07 -6.41
C PRO A 4 -1.58 -19.92 -6.47
N GLY A 5 -2.20 -19.69 -7.63
CA GLY A 5 -3.14 -18.57 -7.86
C GLY A 5 -2.50 -17.19 -8.05
N TRP A 6 -1.17 -17.07 -8.04
CA TRP A 6 -0.50 -15.77 -8.20
C TRP A 6 -0.82 -15.10 -9.53
N TYR A 7 -0.80 -15.86 -10.63
CA TYR A 7 -1.09 -15.31 -11.96
C TYR A 7 -2.56 -14.91 -12.09
N ASP A 8 -3.48 -15.71 -11.53
CA ASP A 8 -4.90 -15.38 -11.54
C ASP A 8 -5.19 -14.06 -10.80
N LYS A 9 -4.45 -13.78 -9.71
CA LYS A 9 -4.61 -12.55 -8.93
C LYS A 9 -3.83 -11.35 -9.47
N TYR A 10 -2.59 -11.55 -9.93
CA TYR A 10 -1.64 -10.46 -10.24
C TYR A 10 -1.19 -10.41 -11.71
N GLY A 11 -1.54 -11.42 -12.52
CA GLY A 11 -1.03 -11.59 -13.88
C GLY A 11 -1.38 -10.42 -14.79
N ALA A 12 -2.65 -10.00 -14.81
CA ALA A 12 -3.11 -8.89 -15.64
C ALA A 12 -2.34 -7.58 -15.37
N TRP A 13 -2.05 -7.28 -14.10
CA TRP A 13 -1.26 -6.11 -13.74
C TRP A 13 0.16 -6.17 -14.32
N TRP A 14 0.82 -7.33 -14.23
CA TRP A 14 2.18 -7.51 -14.75
C TRP A 14 2.24 -7.51 -16.28
N GLU A 15 1.23 -8.04 -16.96
CA GLU A 15 1.12 -7.98 -18.42
C GLU A 15 0.94 -6.54 -18.91
N ASN A 16 0.08 -5.78 -18.24
CA ASN A 16 -0.08 -4.35 -18.46
C ASN A 16 1.22 -3.58 -18.24
N TYR A 17 1.91 -3.83 -17.11
CA TYR A 17 3.20 -3.23 -16.83
C TYR A 17 4.25 -3.57 -17.92
N SER A 18 4.29 -4.83 -18.35
CA SER A 18 5.22 -5.28 -19.41
C SER A 18 4.96 -4.60 -20.75
N ARG A 19 3.70 -4.32 -21.10
CA ARG A 19 3.35 -3.56 -22.33
C ARG A 19 3.94 -2.14 -22.30
N LEU A 20 3.95 -1.52 -21.13
CA LEU A 20 4.43 -0.15 -20.93
C LEU A 20 5.95 -0.04 -20.71
N ALA A 21 6.65 -1.17 -20.54
CA ALA A 21 8.08 -1.18 -20.24
C ALA A 21 8.96 -0.73 -21.43
N VAL A 22 8.42 -0.75 -22.65
CA VAL A 22 9.14 -0.37 -23.87
C VAL A 22 8.75 1.06 -24.28
N PRO A 23 9.71 1.99 -24.44
CA PRO A 23 9.43 3.32 -24.95
C PRO A 23 8.92 3.26 -26.40
N ASN A 24 7.62 3.49 -26.60
CA ASN A 24 6.96 3.40 -27.91
C ASN A 24 5.86 4.48 -28.11
N GLY A 25 5.90 5.56 -27.33
CA GLY A 25 4.88 6.62 -27.34
C GLY A 25 3.82 6.51 -26.23
N HIS A 26 3.87 5.49 -25.38
CA HIS A 26 3.10 5.45 -24.14
C HIS A 26 3.47 6.58 -23.18
N ASN A 27 2.49 7.08 -22.43
CA ASN A 27 2.66 8.00 -21.33
C ASN A 27 3.26 7.26 -20.10
N PRO A 28 3.73 8.01 -19.08
CA PRO A 28 3.98 7.42 -17.77
C PRO A 28 2.76 6.60 -17.28
N ILE A 29 3.00 5.46 -16.63
CA ILE A 29 1.96 4.49 -16.23
C ILE A 29 0.76 5.10 -15.48
N ILE A 30 0.97 6.20 -14.75
CA ILE A 30 -0.08 6.93 -14.03
C ILE A 30 -1.13 7.58 -14.95
N PHE A 31 -0.81 7.75 -16.24
CA PHE A 31 -1.69 8.33 -17.25
C PHE A 31 -2.19 7.30 -18.26
N GLU A 32 -1.86 6.03 -18.07
CA GLU A 32 -2.28 4.93 -18.94
C GLU A 32 -3.48 4.20 -18.32
N ASP A 33 -4.44 3.79 -19.15
CA ASP A 33 -5.62 3.04 -18.71
C ASP A 33 -5.29 1.55 -18.52
N VAL A 34 -4.53 1.26 -17.47
CA VAL A 34 -3.91 -0.06 -17.24
C VAL A 34 -4.10 -0.60 -15.83
N ASP A 35 -5.14 -0.13 -15.15
CA ASP A 35 -5.47 -0.51 -13.76
C ASP A 35 -4.36 -0.18 -12.75
N TYR A 36 -3.51 0.79 -13.09
CA TYR A 36 -2.59 1.40 -12.14
C TYR A 36 -3.30 2.56 -11.41
N VAL A 37 -3.24 2.55 -10.09
CA VAL A 37 -3.65 3.72 -9.29
C VAL A 37 -2.50 4.05 -8.37
N TYR A 38 -2.21 5.35 -8.26
CA TYR A 38 -1.18 5.82 -7.37
C TYR A 38 -1.52 5.45 -5.91
N PRO A 39 -0.67 4.66 -5.23
CA PRO A 39 -1.00 4.14 -3.91
C PRO A 39 -0.87 5.24 -2.84
N ALA A 40 -1.69 5.13 -1.80
CA ALA A 40 -1.43 5.86 -0.56
C ALA A 40 -0.12 5.37 0.09
N ARG A 41 0.53 6.22 0.89
CA ARG A 41 1.74 5.84 1.63
C ARG A 41 1.36 5.38 3.04
N CYS A 42 1.93 4.26 3.48
CA CYS A 42 1.80 3.85 4.87
C CYS A 42 2.54 4.82 5.79
N TRP A 43 1.87 5.31 6.83
CA TRP A 43 2.46 6.24 7.80
C TRP A 43 3.58 5.61 8.63
N THR A 44 3.46 4.32 8.93
CA THR A 44 4.38 3.62 9.84
C THR A 44 5.65 3.16 9.12
N CYS A 45 5.52 2.43 8.02
CA CYS A 45 6.68 1.81 7.34
C CYS A 45 7.19 2.60 6.13
N MET A 46 6.48 3.68 5.73
CA MET A 46 6.80 4.51 4.56
C MET A 46 6.74 3.80 3.20
N VAL A 47 6.30 2.52 3.17
CA VAL A 47 6.05 1.74 1.94
C VAL A 47 4.65 2.07 1.41
N PRO A 48 4.42 2.01 0.07
CA PRO A 48 3.08 2.17 -0.46
C PRO A 48 2.10 1.09 -0.02
N CYS A 49 0.84 1.47 0.22
CA CYS A 49 -0.27 0.56 0.50
C CYS A 49 -0.72 -0.13 -0.81
N LEU A 50 0.07 -1.10 -1.29
CA LEU A 50 -0.13 -1.74 -2.60
C LEU A 50 -1.32 -2.71 -2.63
N VAL A 51 -1.55 -3.44 -1.55
CA VAL A 51 -2.68 -4.37 -1.42
C VAL A 51 -3.84 -3.61 -0.79
N ARG A 52 -4.85 -3.30 -1.60
CA ARG A 52 -5.97 -2.44 -1.17
C ARG A 52 -6.82 -3.11 -0.10
N GLU A 53 -6.93 -4.43 -0.16
CA GLU A 53 -7.68 -5.25 0.79
C GLU A 53 -7.09 -5.19 2.20
N ASP A 54 -5.79 -4.90 2.33
CA ASP A 54 -5.08 -4.80 3.61
C ASP A 54 -4.99 -3.35 4.11
N MET A 55 -5.39 -2.37 3.30
CA MET A 55 -5.27 -0.96 3.63
C MET A 55 -6.28 -0.58 4.72
N VAL A 56 -5.78 0.02 5.79
CA VAL A 56 -6.59 0.55 6.89
C VAL A 56 -6.26 2.02 7.14
N MET A 57 -7.17 2.73 7.81
CA MET A 57 -7.05 4.15 8.11
C MET A 57 -7.33 4.43 9.59
N ALA A 58 -6.75 5.50 10.13
CA ALA A 58 -7.09 6.03 11.44
C ALA A 58 -6.91 7.54 11.46
N GLU A 59 -7.68 8.23 12.29
CA GLU A 59 -7.41 9.63 12.63
C GLU A 59 -6.50 9.66 13.86
N VAL A 60 -5.33 10.27 13.73
CA VAL A 60 -4.33 10.38 14.80
C VAL A 60 -3.84 11.82 14.86
N ASP A 61 -3.95 12.42 16.04
CA ASP A 61 -3.58 13.83 16.28
C ASP A 61 -4.28 14.80 15.30
N GLY A 62 -5.54 14.52 14.95
CA GLY A 62 -6.35 15.30 14.01
C GLY A 62 -6.02 15.09 12.53
N VAL A 63 -5.16 14.13 12.20
CA VAL A 63 -4.75 13.81 10.81
C VAL A 63 -5.24 12.43 10.42
N HIS A 64 -5.91 12.34 9.27
CA HIS A 64 -6.25 11.06 8.65
C HIS A 64 -4.98 10.41 8.07
N ARG A 65 -4.61 9.24 8.59
CA ARG A 65 -3.42 8.49 8.20
C ARG A 65 -3.84 7.16 7.56
N THR A 66 -3.05 6.72 6.57
CA THR A 66 -3.20 5.45 5.87
C THR A 66 -2.13 4.46 6.30
N TYR A 67 -2.47 3.17 6.41
CA TYR A 67 -1.56 2.09 6.78
C TYR A 67 -1.73 0.91 5.84
N CYS A 68 -0.65 0.22 5.52
CA CYS A 68 -0.65 -0.92 4.59
C CYS A 68 -1.13 -2.23 5.23
N HIS A 69 -1.28 -2.27 6.56
CA HIS A 69 -1.72 -3.43 7.31
C HIS A 69 -2.14 -3.03 8.73
N GLU A 70 -2.98 -3.83 9.39
CA GLU A 70 -3.44 -3.61 10.77
C GLU A 70 -2.29 -3.46 11.78
N VAL A 71 -1.22 -4.23 11.62
CA VAL A 71 -0.05 -4.14 12.48
C VAL A 71 0.65 -2.78 12.34
N CYS A 72 0.71 -2.21 11.13
CA CYS A 72 1.27 -0.87 10.95
C CYS A 72 0.40 0.19 11.64
N ARG A 73 -0.93 0.07 11.56
CA ARG A 73 -1.86 0.94 12.28
C ARG A 73 -1.66 0.83 13.79
N TRP A 74 -1.68 -0.40 14.32
CA TRP A 74 -1.49 -0.64 15.76
C TRP A 74 -0.17 -0.05 16.28
N THR A 75 0.91 -0.18 15.52
CA THR A 75 2.21 0.39 15.89
C THR A 75 2.15 1.92 16.11
N ASP A 76 1.46 2.65 15.23
CA ASP A 76 1.32 4.11 15.33
C ASP A 76 0.26 4.54 16.35
N VAL A 77 -0.86 3.82 16.41
CA VAL A 77 -2.04 4.20 17.21
C VAL A 77 -1.92 3.77 18.67
N GLU A 78 -1.20 2.69 18.96
CA GLU A 78 -1.13 2.07 20.29
C GLU A 78 0.32 1.91 20.78
N ALA A 79 1.16 1.20 20.02
CA ALA A 79 2.43 0.67 20.55
C ALA A 79 3.47 1.74 20.91
N PHE A 80 3.54 2.82 20.12
CA PHE A 80 4.51 3.91 20.31
C PHE A 80 3.84 5.24 20.66
N ARG A 81 2.66 5.20 21.29
CA ARG A 81 2.08 6.38 21.93
C ARG A 81 2.77 6.64 23.26
N PRO A 82 2.77 7.89 23.79
CA PRO A 82 3.50 8.24 25.02
C PRO A 82 3.21 7.34 26.24
N GLN A 83 2.05 6.68 26.26
CA GLN A 83 1.72 5.65 27.24
C GLN A 83 1.25 4.39 26.52
N TYR A 84 1.82 3.25 26.87
CA TYR A 84 1.41 1.92 26.44
C TYR A 84 1.04 1.07 27.65
N GLN A 85 -0.22 0.62 27.72
CA GLN A 85 -0.73 -0.21 28.81
C GLN A 85 -0.42 0.34 30.23
N GLY A 86 -0.50 1.67 30.38
CA GLY A 86 -0.25 2.35 31.66
C GLY A 86 1.23 2.51 32.02
N ARG A 87 2.15 2.27 31.07
CA ARG A 87 3.59 2.53 31.23
C ARG A 87 4.05 3.54 30.19
N GLU A 88 5.06 4.35 30.51
CA GLU A 88 5.74 5.16 29.50
C GLU A 88 6.42 4.25 28.47
N THR A 89 6.31 4.62 27.20
CA THR A 89 6.94 3.95 26.05
C THR A 89 8.35 4.43 25.79
#